data_AF-A0A940F1S9-F1
#
_entry.id   AF-A0A940F1S9-F1
#
_cell.length_a   1.000
_cell.length_b   1.000
_cell.length_c   1.000
_cell.angle_alpha   90.00
_cell.angle_beta   90.00
_cell.angle_gamma   90.00
#
_symmetry.space_group_name_H-M   'P 1'
#
loop_
_entity.id
_entity.type
_entity.pdbx_description
1 polymer ?
#
loop_
_entity_poly.entity_id
_entity_poly.type
_entity_poly.pdbx_seq_one_letter_code
_entity_poly.pdbx_strand_id
1 'polypeptide(L)' 'MLDFFRRLTERRDEDGASAVEYGLLVAGIAALIVIIVFALGGVIKNSFDDTCKNIKGGGSGAAASC' A
#
# COMPACT_ATOMS: atom_id res chain seq x y z
N MET A 1 -9.49 -16.29 45.59
CA MET A 1 -9.22 -16.91 44.26
C MET A 1 -9.90 -16.13 43.12
N LEU A 2 -11.02 -15.43 43.38
CA LEU A 2 -11.73 -14.60 42.40
C LEU A 2 -11.01 -13.28 42.05
N ASP A 3 -10.18 -12.74 42.94
CA ASP A 3 -9.42 -11.50 42.71
C ASP A 3 -8.29 -11.66 41.67
N PHE A 4 -7.78 -12.88 41.50
CA PHE A 4 -6.75 -13.17 40.51
C PHE A 4 -7.31 -13.13 39.08
N PHE A 5 -8.51 -13.67 38.88
CA PHE A 5 -9.21 -13.62 37.58
C PHE A 5 -9.66 -12.20 37.21
N ARG A 6 -10.07 -11.39 38.18
CA ARG A 6 -10.46 -10.00 37.95
C ARG A 6 -9.28 -9.15 37.45
N ARG A 7 -8.10 -9.29 38.10
CA ARG A 7 -6.87 -8.61 37.68
C ARG A 7 -6.34 -9.02 36.31
N LEU A 8 -6.63 -10.24 35.83
CA LEU A 8 -6.22 -10.68 34.48
C LEU A 8 -7.11 -10.12 33.38
N THR A 9 -8.38 -9.84 33.68
CA THR A 9 -9.34 -9.29 32.71
C THR A 9 -9.15 -7.78 32.57
N GLU A 10 -8.96 -7.04 33.67
CA GLU A 10 -8.73 -5.58 33.66
C GLU A 10 -7.47 -5.13 32.91
N ARG A 11 -6.49 -6.03 32.70
CA ARG A 11 -5.26 -5.70 31.94
C ARG A 11 -5.44 -5.83 30.43
N ARG A 12 -6.39 -6.64 29.96
CA ARG A 12 -6.57 -6.89 28.52
C ARG A 12 -7.38 -5.81 27.81
N ASP A 13 -8.28 -5.13 28.52
CA ASP A 13 -9.13 -4.08 27.92
C ASP A 13 -8.35 -2.80 27.58
N GLU A 14 -7.38 -2.40 28.42
CA GLU A 14 -6.56 -1.19 28.20
C GLU A 14 -5.52 -1.37 27.07
N ASP A 15 -4.93 -2.57 26.96
CA ASP A 15 -3.96 -2.90 25.90
C ASP A 15 -4.64 -3.07 24.52
N GLY A 16 -5.90 -3.57 24.51
CA GLY A 16 -6.66 -3.80 23.29
C GLY A 16 -7.18 -2.52 22.63
N ALA A 17 -7.67 -1.56 23.40
CA ALA A 17 -8.12 -0.27 22.87
C ALA A 17 -6.96 0.54 22.27
N SER A 18 -5.80 0.52 22.93
CA SER A 18 -4.58 1.18 22.46
C SER A 18 -4.05 0.59 21.14
N ALA A 19 -4.19 -0.72 20.93
CA ALA A 19 -3.76 -1.38 19.69
C ALA A 19 -4.53 -0.87 18.44
N VAL A 20 -5.79 -0.46 18.61
CA VAL A 20 -6.64 0.01 17.51
C VAL A 20 -6.27 1.44 17.09
N GLU A 21 -5.86 2.31 18.02
CA GLU A 21 -5.46 3.68 17.69
C GLU A 21 -4.21 3.71 16.80
N TYR A 22 -3.16 2.98 17.19
CA TYR A 22 -1.96 2.84 16.36
C TYR A 22 -2.24 2.05 15.09
N GLY A 23 -3.14 1.05 15.14
CA GLY A 23 -3.59 0.30 13.97
C GLY A 23 -4.28 1.19 12.92
N LEU A 24 -5.10 2.15 13.34
CA LEU A 24 -5.79 3.07 12.42
C LEU A 24 -4.82 4.06 11.77
N LEU A 25 -3.82 4.56 12.51
CA LEU A 25 -2.78 5.41 11.93
C LEU A 25 -1.97 4.66 10.85
N VAL A 26 -1.58 3.41 11.14
CA VAL A 26 -0.88 2.56 10.17
C VAL A 26 -1.75 2.25 8.97
N ALA A 27 -3.04 1.96 9.17
CA ALA A 27 -3.99 1.72 8.09
C ALA A 27 -4.14 2.95 7.17
N GLY A 28 -4.19 4.15 7.74
CA GLY A 28 -4.23 5.40 6.98
C GLY A 28 -2.99 5.60 6.11
N ILE A 29 -1.79 5.37 6.67
CA ILE A 29 -0.53 5.47 5.92
C ILE A 29 -0.47 4.40 4.82
N ALA A 30 -0.89 3.17 5.12
CA ALA A 30 -0.94 2.09 4.14
C ALA A 30 -1.88 2.42 2.97
N ALA A 31 -3.07 2.94 3.25
CA ALA A 31 -4.01 3.38 2.21
C ALA A 31 -3.42 4.49 1.33
N LEU A 32 -2.76 5.48 1.94
CA LEU A 32 -2.09 6.56 1.21
C LEU A 32 -0.98 6.04 0.30
N ILE A 33 -0.13 5.13 0.78
CA ILE A 33 0.94 4.52 -0.02
C ILE A 33 0.35 3.78 -1.23
N VAL A 34 -0.71 2.99 -1.03
CA VAL A 34 -1.37 2.25 -2.10
C VAL A 34 -1.88 3.19 -3.19
N ILE A 35 -2.54 4.28 -2.82
CA ILE A 35 -3.04 5.29 -3.77
C ILE A 35 -1.89 5.85 -4.61
N ILE A 36 -0.78 6.25 -3.97
CA ILE A 36 0.38 6.81 -4.65
C ILE A 36 1.00 5.80 -5.63
N VAL A 37 1.16 4.55 -5.21
CA VAL A 37 1.73 3.49 -6.06
C VAL A 37 0.88 3.26 -7.32
N PHE A 38 -0.45 3.22 -7.19
CA PHE A 38 -1.32 3.05 -8.35
C PHE A 38 -1.31 4.28 -9.27
N ALA A 39 -1.32 5.49 -8.70
CA ALA A 39 -1.25 6.73 -9.48
C ALA A 39 0.07 6.81 -10.29
N LEU A 40 1.21 6.59 -9.63
CA LEU A 40 2.52 6.61 -10.27
C LEU A 40 2.67 5.45 -11.26
N GLY A 41 2.20 4.26 -10.92
CA GLY A 41 2.25 3.08 -11.80
C GLY A 41 1.52 3.33 -13.14
N GLY A 42 0.37 3.99 -13.11
CA GLY A 42 -0.35 4.40 -14.32
C GLY A 42 0.46 5.35 -15.20
N VAL A 43 1.07 6.38 -14.62
CA VAL A 43 1.91 7.36 -15.34
C VAL A 43 3.13 6.70 -15.97
N ILE A 44 3.82 5.83 -15.21
CA ILE A 44 5.00 5.11 -15.69
C ILE A 44 4.62 4.20 -16.86
N LYS A 45 3.53 3.44 -16.74
CA LYS A 45 3.06 2.55 -17.81
C LYS A 45 2.72 3.31 -19.07
N ASN A 46 2.03 4.45 -18.94
CA ASN A 46 1.68 5.29 -20.08
C ASN A 46 2.94 5.86 -20.77
N SER A 47 3.92 6.30 -19.99
CA SER A 47 5.20 6.82 -20.50
C SER A 47 5.99 5.76 -21.28
N PHE A 48 6.00 4.50 -20.80
CA PHE A 48 6.63 3.39 -21.51
C PHE A 48 5.87 3.02 -22.79
N ASP A 49 4.54 3.04 -22.75
CA ASP A 49 3.69 2.77 -23.93
C ASP A 49 3.89 3.84 -25.02
N ASP A 50 3.94 5.11 -24.64
CA ASP A 50 4.22 6.22 -25.55
C ASP A 50 5.64 6.14 -26.13
N THR A 51 6.63 5.77 -25.31
CA THR A 51 7.99 5.53 -25.80
C THR A 51 8.03 4.38 -26.79
N CYS A 52 7.33 3.28 -26.49
CA CYS A 52 7.23 2.12 -27.38
C CYS A 52 6.62 2.49 -28.74
N LYS A 53 5.53 3.25 -28.74
CA LYS A 53 4.88 3.77 -29.96
C LYS A 53 5.84 4.62 -30.79
N ASN A 54 6.60 5.51 -30.15
CA ASN A 54 7.57 6.36 -30.84
C ASN A 54 8.72 5.54 -31.46
N ILE A 55 9.22 4.53 -30.75
CA ILE A 55 10.26 3.62 -31.28
C ILE A 55 9.72 2.85 -32.49
N LYS A 56 8.50 2.33 -32.42
CA LYS A 56 7.85 1.60 -33.52
C LYS A 56 7.54 2.48 -34.73
N GLY A 57 7.20 3.76 -34.52
CA GLY A 57 6.88 4.70 -35.58
C GLY A 57 8.10 5.35 -36.26
N GLY A 58 9.21 5.50 -35.53
CA GLY A 58 10.42 6.19 -36.02
C GLY A 58 11.56 5.28 -36.48
N GLY A 59 11.53 3.98 -36.12
CA GLY A 59 12.62 3.04 -36.39
C GLY A 59 12.11 1.66 -36.82
N SER A 60 11.88 1.49 -38.12
CA SER A 60 11.79 0.16 -38.75
C SER A 60 13.13 -0.58 -38.55
N GLY A 61 13.25 -1.39 -37.49
CA GLY A 61 14.48 -2.18 -37.30
C GLY A 61 14.62 -3.01 -36.04
N ALA A 62 13.79 -2.82 -35.01
CA ALA A 62 13.80 -3.71 -33.85
C ALA A 62 12.38 -4.14 -33.54
N ALA A 63 12.17 -5.45 -33.44
CA ALA A 63 11.04 -6.01 -32.72
C ALA A 63 11.19 -5.57 -31.26
N ALA A 64 10.72 -4.36 -30.96
CA ALA A 64 10.54 -3.95 -29.58
C ALA A 64 9.58 -4.98 -29.00
N SER A 65 10.01 -5.72 -27.98
CA SER A 65 9.17 -6.65 -27.23
C SER A 65 8.32 -5.93 -26.17
N CYS A 66 8.19 -4.61 -26.35
CA CYS A 66 7.04 -3.84 -25.90
C CYS A 66 5.99 -3.85 -27.04
#